data_AF-A0A438HX36-F1
#
_entry.id   AF-A0A438HX36-F1
#
_cell.length_a   1.000
_cell.length_b   1.000
_cell.length_c   1.000
_cell.angle_alpha   90.00
_cell.angle_beta   90.00
_cell.angle_gamma   90.00
#
_symmetry.space_group_name_H-M   'P 1'
#
loop_
_entity.id
_entity.type
_entity.pdbx_description
1 polymer ?
#
loop_
_entity_poly.entity_id
_entity_poly.type
_entity_poly.pdbx_seq_one_letter_code
_entity_poly.pdbx_strand_id
1 'polypeptide(L)'
;MRCTMEGFSKAESAVNNSKKLQDELQTLGFKIKQHEDNIKYLKTQKDNLDGSILDLQVTLGKYCSSSIPTMENEALSKSRSENETVEQILKYEKSAAAILCQLKIRHGSQASHLTLAKDVLGIVATLGKVDDENLSRPYAGDFVADDPQRRLDLLKPRLPNGECPPGFLGFAVNMINVDSANILCLTSSGCGLRETLFYNLFSRLQVYRTRAEMLLALPCITDGALSLDGGMIKTAGVFSLGSREDVEVRFPKSSGSNLPLEYFETEKELTEVNWKREKVEEDIQREQSLLNHINYTFRIKKQAFIKYLADSSPYGIQSWYVVLEVRL
;
A
#
# COMPACT_ATOMS: atom_id res chain seq x y z
N MET A 1 -18.22 68.72 -28.18
CA MET A 1 -16.95 67.97 -28.01
C MET A 1 -16.91 67.01 -26.81
N ARG A 2 -17.81 67.09 -25.80
CA ARG A 2 -17.81 66.10 -24.69
C ARG A 2 -18.44 64.74 -25.04
N CYS A 3 -19.50 64.70 -25.86
CA CYS A 3 -20.16 63.43 -26.23
C CYS A 3 -19.32 62.49 -27.13
N THR A 4 -18.30 62.99 -27.81
CA THR A 4 -17.42 62.17 -28.68
C THR A 4 -16.28 61.51 -27.92
N MET A 5 -15.81 62.10 -26.81
CA MET A 5 -14.71 61.54 -26.00
C MET A 5 -15.16 60.35 -25.14
N GLU A 6 -16.38 60.37 -24.59
CA GLU A 6 -16.94 59.26 -23.82
C GLU A 6 -17.19 57.99 -24.65
N GLY A 7 -17.58 58.15 -25.92
CA GLY A 7 -17.78 57.02 -26.85
C GLY A 7 -16.47 56.32 -27.22
N PHE A 8 -15.38 57.08 -27.40
CA PHE A 8 -14.04 56.52 -27.69
C PHE A 8 -13.45 55.78 -26.49
N SER A 9 -13.56 56.35 -25.28
CA SER A 9 -13.07 55.71 -24.04
C SER A 9 -13.79 54.39 -23.72
N LYS A 10 -15.10 54.32 -24.01
CA LYS A 10 -15.92 53.12 -23.80
C LYS A 10 -15.60 52.00 -24.80
N ALA A 11 -15.31 52.35 -26.06
CA ALA A 11 -14.92 51.39 -27.10
C ALA A 11 -13.52 50.81 -26.85
N GLU A 12 -12.55 51.64 -26.44
CA GLU A 12 -11.18 51.20 -26.13
C GLU A 12 -11.13 50.27 -24.91
N SER A 13 -11.89 50.58 -23.85
CA SER A 13 -12.05 49.69 -22.70
C SER A 13 -12.70 48.35 -23.08
N ALA A 14 -13.62 48.34 -24.06
CA ALA A 14 -14.29 47.11 -24.49
C ALA A 14 -13.36 46.19 -25.28
N VAL A 15 -12.51 46.75 -26.14
CA VAL A 15 -11.48 46.02 -26.89
C VAL A 15 -10.45 45.40 -25.94
N ASN A 16 -9.98 46.15 -24.93
CA ASN A 16 -9.02 45.64 -23.95
C ASN A 16 -9.59 44.49 -23.09
N ASN A 17 -10.86 44.60 -22.67
CA ASN A 17 -11.52 43.54 -21.92
C ASN A 17 -11.78 42.28 -22.75
N SER A 18 -12.17 42.44 -24.02
CA SER A 18 -12.34 41.34 -24.96
C SER A 18 -11.04 40.58 -25.16
N LYS A 19 -9.93 41.30 -25.38
CA LYS A 19 -8.60 40.71 -25.52
C LYS A 19 -8.15 39.94 -24.28
N LYS A 20 -8.39 40.48 -23.08
CA LYS A 20 -8.09 39.79 -21.83
C LYS A 20 -8.86 38.46 -21.69
N LEU A 21 -10.16 38.47 -22.00
CA LEU A 21 -10.98 37.25 -21.94
C LEU A 21 -10.55 36.21 -22.99
N GLN A 22 -10.13 36.67 -24.17
CA GLN A 22 -9.55 35.82 -25.21
C GLN A 22 -8.25 35.16 -24.75
N ASP A 23 -7.32 35.91 -24.16
CA ASP A 23 -6.04 35.40 -23.64
C ASP A 23 -6.26 34.37 -22.51
N GLU A 24 -7.23 34.62 -21.63
CA GLU A 24 -7.62 33.67 -20.57
C GLU A 24 -8.20 32.37 -21.13
N LEU A 25 -9.04 32.44 -22.16
CA LEU A 25 -9.58 31.25 -22.84
C LEU A 25 -8.49 30.48 -23.56
N GLN A 26 -7.56 31.16 -24.22
CA GLN A 26 -6.42 30.52 -24.87
C GLN A 26 -5.52 29.80 -23.85
N THR A 27 -5.27 30.44 -22.70
CA THR A 27 -4.52 29.84 -21.59
C THR A 27 -5.21 28.58 -21.06
N LEU A 28 -6.53 28.62 -20.88
CA LEU A 28 -7.31 27.45 -20.48
C LEU A 28 -7.27 26.34 -21.54
N GLY A 29 -7.34 26.69 -22.83
CA GLY A 29 -7.20 25.74 -23.93
C GLY A 29 -5.85 25.00 -23.92
N PHE A 30 -4.74 25.72 -23.69
CA PHE A 30 -3.43 25.09 -23.52
C PHE A 30 -3.39 24.14 -22.32
N LYS A 31 -4.01 24.51 -21.19
CA LYS A 31 -4.10 23.63 -20.02
C LYS A 31 -4.94 22.38 -20.27
N ILE A 32 -6.07 22.50 -20.97
CA ILE A 32 -6.91 21.35 -21.37
C ILE A 32 -6.05 20.36 -22.17
N LYS A 33 -5.38 20.85 -23.22
CA LYS A 33 -4.50 20.02 -24.04
C LYS A 33 -3.40 19.34 -23.22
N GLN A 34 -2.78 20.07 -22.31
CA GLN A 34 -1.75 19.51 -21.42
C GLN A 34 -2.30 18.35 -20.57
N HIS A 35 -3.47 18.51 -19.96
CA HIS A 35 -4.08 17.45 -19.16
C HIS A 35 -4.52 16.25 -20.03
N GLU A 36 -5.00 16.48 -21.25
CA GLU A 36 -5.31 15.41 -22.21
C GLU A 36 -4.07 14.60 -22.59
N ASP A 37 -2.96 15.29 -22.90
CA ASP A 37 -1.67 14.67 -23.22
C ASP A 37 -1.11 13.88 -22.02
N ASN A 38 -1.22 14.42 -20.80
CA ASN A 38 -0.83 13.73 -19.56
C ASN A 38 -1.64 12.45 -19.33
N ILE A 39 -2.97 12.50 -19.47
CA ILE A 39 -3.84 11.32 -19.33
C ILE A 39 -3.46 10.26 -20.37
N LYS A 40 -3.18 10.67 -21.62
CA LYS A 40 -2.73 9.76 -22.67
C LYS A 40 -1.42 9.07 -22.29
N TYR A 41 -0.44 9.85 -21.80
CA TYR A 41 0.84 9.31 -21.32
C TYR A 41 0.65 8.30 -20.19
N LEU A 42 -0.16 8.64 -19.17
CA LEU A 42 -0.42 7.77 -18.02
C LEU A 42 -1.12 6.47 -18.45
N LYS A 43 -2.07 6.52 -19.40
CA LYS A 43 -2.70 5.32 -19.97
C LYS A 43 -1.68 4.42 -20.67
N THR A 44 -0.76 4.99 -21.45
CA THR A 44 0.33 4.20 -22.06
C THR A 44 1.25 3.58 -21.02
N GLN A 45 1.56 4.29 -19.92
CA GLN A 45 2.33 3.70 -18.81
C GLN A 45 1.59 2.53 -18.16
N LYS A 46 0.28 2.67 -17.94
CA LYS A 46 -0.57 1.59 -17.42
C LYS A 46 -0.55 0.37 -18.35
N ASP A 47 -0.74 0.57 -19.65
CA ASP A 47 -0.75 -0.53 -20.64
C ASP A 47 0.59 -1.28 -20.65
N ASN A 48 1.72 -0.58 -20.49
CA ASN A 48 3.04 -1.20 -20.37
C ASN A 48 3.18 -2.05 -19.09
N LEU A 49 2.64 -1.57 -17.96
CA LEU A 49 2.62 -2.32 -16.70
C LEU A 49 1.71 -3.54 -16.81
N ASP A 50 0.54 -3.42 -17.46
CA ASP A 50 -0.37 -4.55 -17.72
C ASP A 50 0.31 -5.63 -18.59
N GLY A 51 1.08 -5.24 -19.61
CA GLY A 51 1.92 -6.17 -20.37
C GLY A 51 2.95 -6.89 -19.51
N SER A 52 3.65 -6.14 -18.64
CA SER A 52 4.66 -6.71 -17.72
C SER A 52 4.04 -7.70 -16.73
N ILE A 53 2.84 -7.39 -16.21
CA ILE A 53 2.07 -8.28 -15.32
C ILE A 53 1.74 -9.58 -16.03
N LEU A 54 1.32 -9.51 -17.30
CA LEU A 54 1.02 -10.70 -18.09
C LEU A 54 2.26 -11.58 -18.29
N ASP A 55 3.41 -10.97 -18.62
CA ASP A 55 4.68 -11.69 -18.81
C ASP A 55 5.17 -12.38 -17.53
N LEU A 56 5.07 -11.68 -16.39
CA LEU A 56 5.39 -12.23 -15.08
C LEU A 56 4.45 -13.38 -14.70
N GLN A 57 3.16 -13.25 -14.96
CA GLN A 57 2.18 -14.33 -14.75
C GLN A 57 2.44 -15.55 -15.63
N VAL A 58 2.81 -15.35 -16.90
CA VAL A 58 3.23 -16.44 -17.80
C VAL A 58 4.48 -17.14 -17.27
N THR A 59 5.44 -16.37 -16.73
CA THR A 59 6.67 -16.91 -16.14
C THR A 59 6.36 -17.75 -14.89
N LEU A 60 5.53 -17.26 -13.98
CA LEU A 60 5.05 -18.03 -12.81
C LEU A 60 4.26 -19.27 -13.22
N GLY A 61 3.42 -19.18 -14.25
CA GLY A 61 2.66 -20.31 -14.78
C GLY A 61 3.53 -21.47 -15.29
N LYS A 62 4.74 -21.19 -15.76
CA LYS A 62 5.72 -22.22 -16.16
C LYS A 62 6.19 -23.05 -14.96
N TYR A 63 6.49 -22.43 -13.82
CA TYR A 63 6.89 -23.14 -12.60
C TYR A 63 5.78 -24.05 -12.07
N CYS A 64 4.53 -23.60 -12.14
CA CYS A 64 3.36 -24.39 -11.74
C CYS A 64 3.06 -25.54 -12.72
N SER A 65 3.44 -25.42 -14.00
CA SER A 65 3.21 -26.45 -15.02
C SER A 65 4.38 -27.43 -15.18
N SER A 66 5.61 -27.06 -14.79
CA SER A 66 6.81 -27.88 -14.94
C SER A 66 7.11 -28.81 -13.76
N SER A 67 6.31 -28.76 -12.69
CA SER A 67 6.51 -29.58 -11.49
C SER A 67 5.85 -30.96 -11.64
N ILE A 68 6.58 -31.92 -12.24
CA ILE A 68 6.27 -33.37 -12.21
C ILE A 68 6.32 -33.91 -10.75
N PRO A 69 5.52 -34.93 -10.37
CA PRO A 69 4.89 -35.02 -9.07
C PRO A 69 5.85 -35.52 -7.99
N THR A 70 6.35 -34.59 -7.20
CA THR A 70 6.65 -34.84 -5.77
C THR A 70 5.70 -34.04 -4.86
N MET A 71 4.63 -33.49 -5.47
CA MET A 71 3.65 -32.57 -4.92
C MET A 71 2.80 -33.12 -3.79
N GLU A 72 2.72 -34.44 -3.61
CA GLU A 72 1.87 -34.99 -2.56
C GLU A 72 2.46 -34.67 -1.18
N ASN A 73 3.75 -34.87 -0.92
CA ASN A 73 4.27 -34.74 0.45
C ASN A 73 4.34 -33.30 0.99
N GLU A 74 4.54 -32.29 0.16
CA GLU A 74 4.85 -30.93 0.64
C GLU A 74 3.66 -29.96 0.63
N ALA A 75 2.78 -30.04 -0.36
CA ALA A 75 1.47 -29.38 -0.28
C ALA A 75 0.65 -29.96 0.88
N LEU A 76 0.80 -31.26 1.18
CA LEU A 76 0.28 -31.88 2.40
C LEU A 76 0.94 -31.32 3.67
N SER A 77 2.23 -30.95 3.66
CA SER A 77 2.91 -30.42 4.85
C SER A 77 2.54 -28.97 5.18
N LYS A 78 2.43 -28.09 4.17
CA LYS A 78 2.01 -26.69 4.34
C LYS A 78 0.55 -26.63 4.80
N SER A 79 -0.33 -27.37 4.11
CA SER A 79 -1.75 -27.49 4.49
C SER A 79 -1.93 -28.14 5.87
N ARG A 80 -1.11 -29.12 6.26
CA ARG A 80 -1.18 -29.75 7.58
C ARG A 80 -0.87 -28.78 8.72
N SER A 81 0.17 -27.95 8.60
CA SER A 81 0.53 -26.99 9.67
C SER A 81 -0.48 -25.84 9.82
N GLU A 82 -1.04 -25.38 8.69
CA GLU A 82 -2.10 -24.36 8.67
C GLU A 82 -3.40 -24.95 9.23
N ASN A 83 -3.76 -26.19 8.85
CA ASN A 83 -4.92 -26.90 9.40
C ASN A 83 -4.80 -27.14 10.90
N GLU A 84 -3.61 -27.54 11.41
CA GLU A 84 -3.37 -27.72 12.85
C GLU A 84 -3.56 -26.41 13.64
N THR A 85 -3.17 -25.27 13.06
CA THR A 85 -3.38 -23.94 13.69
C THR A 85 -4.86 -23.55 13.66
N VAL A 86 -5.56 -23.82 12.56
CA VAL A 86 -7.01 -23.59 12.44
C VAL A 86 -7.79 -24.45 13.45
N GLU A 87 -7.41 -25.71 13.64
CA GLU A 87 -8.00 -26.57 14.67
C GLU A 87 -7.82 -26.00 16.08
N GLN A 88 -6.64 -25.45 16.40
CA GLN A 88 -6.40 -24.78 17.68
C GLN A 88 -7.29 -23.55 17.86
N ILE A 89 -7.50 -22.76 16.80
CA ILE A 89 -8.38 -21.59 16.82
C ILE A 89 -9.84 -22.00 17.05
N LEU A 90 -10.29 -23.08 16.41
CA LEU A 90 -11.67 -23.56 16.51
C LEU A 90 -12.06 -24.00 17.92
N LYS A 91 -11.10 -24.37 18.78
CA LYS A 91 -11.36 -24.64 20.21
C LYS A 91 -11.91 -23.42 20.96
N TYR A 92 -11.64 -22.23 20.47
CA TYR A 92 -12.15 -20.97 21.03
C TYR A 92 -13.41 -20.52 20.28
N GLU A 93 -14.47 -21.34 20.28
CA GLU A 93 -15.70 -21.17 19.48
C GLU A 93 -16.38 -19.80 19.64
N LYS A 94 -16.19 -19.13 20.79
CA LYS A 94 -16.75 -17.80 21.09
C LYS A 94 -15.91 -16.64 20.54
N SER A 95 -14.75 -16.91 19.96
CA SER A 95 -13.86 -15.90 19.38
C SER A 95 -14.27 -15.55 17.96
N ALA A 96 -14.08 -14.29 17.56
CA ALA A 96 -14.29 -13.85 16.18
C ALA A 96 -13.41 -14.64 15.19
N ALA A 97 -12.20 -15.03 15.61
CA ALA A 97 -11.29 -15.87 14.84
C ALA A 97 -11.88 -17.25 14.53
N ALA A 98 -12.47 -17.93 15.52
CA ALA A 98 -13.12 -19.21 15.31
C ALA A 98 -14.34 -19.10 14.39
N ILE A 99 -15.17 -18.07 14.57
CA ILE A 99 -16.32 -17.81 13.70
C ILE A 99 -15.86 -17.59 12.24
N LEU A 100 -14.80 -16.80 12.03
CA LEU A 100 -14.24 -16.57 10.70
C LEU A 100 -13.68 -17.86 10.08
N CYS A 101 -12.97 -18.69 10.84
CA CYS A 101 -12.51 -20.01 10.39
C CYS A 101 -13.69 -20.90 9.99
N GLN A 102 -14.75 -20.96 10.80
CA GLN A 102 -15.96 -21.74 10.48
C GLN A 102 -16.63 -21.26 9.20
N LEU A 103 -16.71 -19.94 8.99
CA LEU A 103 -17.25 -19.35 7.75
C LEU A 103 -16.40 -19.74 6.53
N LYS A 104 -15.07 -19.67 6.63
CA LYS A 104 -14.15 -20.08 5.56
C LYS A 104 -14.29 -21.57 5.23
N ILE A 105 -14.39 -22.44 6.24
CA ILE A 105 -14.54 -23.90 6.05
C ILE A 105 -15.86 -24.25 5.37
N ARG A 106 -16.98 -23.60 5.76
CA ARG A 106 -18.31 -23.92 5.24
C ARG A 106 -18.57 -23.41 3.82
N HIS A 107 -17.98 -22.29 3.44
CA HIS A 107 -18.25 -21.63 2.16
C HIS A 107 -17.13 -21.77 1.13
N GLY A 108 -15.99 -22.37 1.48
CA GLY A 108 -14.87 -22.60 0.57
C GLY A 108 -14.46 -21.31 -0.15
N SER A 109 -14.25 -21.39 -1.47
CA SER A 109 -13.89 -20.25 -2.33
C SER A 109 -15.00 -19.21 -2.52
N GLN A 110 -16.23 -19.47 -2.08
CA GLN A 110 -17.34 -18.51 -2.11
C GLN A 110 -17.41 -17.64 -0.84
N ALA A 111 -16.61 -17.92 0.19
CA ALA A 111 -16.55 -17.10 1.41
C ALA A 111 -15.99 -15.68 1.16
N SER A 112 -15.08 -15.54 0.19
CA SER A 112 -14.50 -14.25 -0.24
C SER A 112 -15.50 -13.33 -0.94
N HIS A 113 -16.66 -13.85 -1.36
CA HIS A 113 -17.76 -13.11 -1.95
C HIS A 113 -18.74 -12.51 -0.92
N LEU A 114 -18.61 -12.86 0.36
CA LEU A 114 -19.38 -12.23 1.43
C LEU A 114 -18.74 -10.88 1.78
N THR A 115 -19.51 -9.79 1.73
CA THR A 115 -19.06 -8.41 1.99
C THR A 115 -18.26 -8.27 3.30
N LEU A 116 -18.52 -9.12 4.29
CA LEU A 116 -17.85 -9.14 5.59
C LEU A 116 -16.41 -9.68 5.57
N ALA A 117 -16.04 -10.54 4.62
CA ALA A 117 -14.72 -11.19 4.58
C ALA A 117 -13.79 -10.60 3.52
N LYS A 118 -14.32 -9.75 2.63
CA LYS A 118 -13.58 -9.16 1.51
C LYS A 118 -12.44 -8.26 1.97
N ASP A 119 -12.65 -7.53 3.07
CA ASP A 119 -11.68 -6.59 3.63
C ASP A 119 -10.87 -7.20 4.79
N VAL A 120 -11.05 -8.50 5.07
CA VAL A 120 -10.37 -9.20 6.16
C VAL A 120 -9.24 -10.06 5.59
N LEU A 121 -8.02 -9.57 5.75
CA LEU A 121 -6.80 -10.28 5.37
C LEU A 121 -6.66 -11.62 6.12
N GLY A 122 -7.07 -11.66 7.40
CA GLY A 122 -7.44 -12.85 8.20
C GLY A 122 -6.96 -12.79 9.67
N ILE A 123 -6.54 -13.91 10.28
CA ILE A 123 -6.24 -14.00 11.73
C ILE A 123 -4.74 -13.87 11.99
N VAL A 124 -4.31 -13.02 12.94
CA VAL A 124 -2.88 -12.79 13.28
C VAL A 124 -2.11 -14.10 13.53
N ALA A 125 -2.72 -15.05 14.25
CA ALA A 125 -2.12 -16.36 14.52
C ALA A 125 -1.83 -17.18 13.25
N THR A 126 -2.69 -17.06 12.22
CA THR A 126 -2.52 -17.73 10.93
C THR A 126 -1.73 -16.92 9.91
N LEU A 127 -1.47 -15.65 10.20
CA LEU A 127 -1.06 -14.73 9.14
C LEU A 127 0.19 -13.92 9.42
N GLY A 128 0.46 -13.59 10.67
CA GLY A 128 0.37 -12.18 11.03
C GLY A 128 0.58 -11.16 9.91
N LYS A 129 -0.34 -10.23 9.62
CA LYS A 129 -1.67 -10.54 9.10
C LYS A 129 -2.99 -9.85 9.47
N VAL A 130 -3.10 -8.59 9.88
CA VAL A 130 -4.42 -7.86 9.90
C VAL A 130 -4.17 -6.44 9.41
N ASP A 131 -5.10 -5.88 8.65
CA ASP A 131 -5.15 -4.45 8.31
C ASP A 131 -5.95 -3.67 9.34
N ASP A 132 -5.37 -2.55 9.79
CA ASP A 132 -6.08 -1.45 10.43
C ASP A 132 -5.47 -0.17 9.82
N GLU A 133 -6.30 0.74 9.31
CA GLU A 133 -5.85 2.06 8.83
C GLU A 133 -5.30 2.96 9.97
N ASN A 134 -5.35 2.48 11.21
CA ASN A 134 -4.79 3.17 12.38
C ASN A 134 -3.63 2.41 13.07
N LEU A 135 -3.03 1.41 12.43
CA LEU A 135 -1.74 0.91 12.92
C LEU A 135 -0.71 2.03 12.81
N SER A 136 -0.21 2.45 13.97
CA SER A 136 0.83 3.45 14.15
C SER A 136 1.91 3.37 13.08
N ARG A 137 2.40 4.58 12.72
CA ARG A 137 3.47 4.85 11.75
C ARG A 137 4.39 3.64 11.56
N PRO A 138 4.50 3.11 10.32
CA PRO A 138 5.38 1.98 10.02
C PRO A 138 6.79 2.23 10.56
N TYR A 139 7.52 1.16 10.87
CA TYR A 139 8.94 1.26 11.20
C TYR A 139 9.65 2.06 10.11
N ALA A 140 10.22 3.20 10.51
CA ALA A 140 10.79 4.18 9.60
C ALA A 140 12.31 4.04 9.45
N GLY A 141 12.93 3.02 10.05
CA GLY A 141 14.36 2.75 9.89
C GLY A 141 14.65 1.83 8.71
N ASP A 142 15.93 1.48 8.58
CA ASP A 142 16.42 0.69 7.45
C ASP A 142 16.13 -0.80 7.60
N PHE A 143 16.26 -1.51 6.48
CA PHE A 143 16.15 -2.96 6.40
C PHE A 143 17.54 -3.57 6.20
N VAL A 144 17.70 -4.82 6.61
CA VAL A 144 18.91 -5.59 6.32
C VAL A 144 19.05 -5.74 4.80
N ALA A 145 20.19 -5.31 4.25
CA ALA A 145 20.47 -5.39 2.84
C ALA A 145 20.46 -6.84 2.35
N ASP A 146 19.90 -7.06 1.16
CA ASP A 146 19.85 -8.37 0.48
C ASP A 146 19.23 -9.50 1.31
N ASP A 147 18.36 -9.20 2.29
CA ASP A 147 17.60 -10.20 3.05
C ASP A 147 16.24 -10.47 2.39
N PRO A 148 15.98 -11.67 1.84
CA PRO A 148 14.69 -12.03 1.24
C PRO A 148 13.51 -11.93 2.20
N GLN A 149 13.74 -12.06 3.52
CA GLN A 149 12.72 -11.89 4.55
C GLN A 149 12.54 -10.43 4.99
N ARG A 150 13.31 -9.52 4.40
CA ARG A 150 13.27 -8.06 4.61
C ARG A 150 13.22 -7.71 6.10
N ARG A 151 14.18 -8.26 6.86
CA ARG A 151 14.29 -8.02 8.30
C ARG A 151 14.65 -6.57 8.59
N LEU A 152 14.20 -6.07 9.74
CA LEU A 152 14.44 -4.70 10.18
C LEU A 152 15.89 -4.57 10.67
N ASP A 153 16.61 -3.53 10.23
CA ASP A 153 17.95 -3.21 10.74
C ASP A 153 17.84 -2.47 12.07
N LEU A 154 17.58 -3.24 13.12
CA LEU A 154 17.45 -2.74 14.48
C LEU A 154 18.81 -2.73 15.17
N LEU A 155 19.16 -1.56 15.73
CA LEU A 155 20.37 -1.40 16.53
C LEU A 155 20.40 -2.40 17.70
N LYS A 156 21.40 -3.28 17.69
CA LYS A 156 21.62 -4.28 18.76
C LYS A 156 21.90 -3.59 20.10
N PRO A 157 21.39 -4.12 21.22
CA PRO A 157 21.66 -3.56 22.54
C PRO A 157 23.16 -3.62 22.86
N ARG A 158 23.64 -2.66 23.63
CA ARG A 158 25.02 -2.60 24.12
C ARG A 158 25.04 -2.31 25.60
N LEU A 159 25.86 -3.04 26.33
CA LEU A 159 26.16 -2.79 27.74
C LEU A 159 27.09 -1.55 27.86
N PRO A 160 27.29 -0.99 29.07
CA PRO A 160 28.17 0.17 29.28
C PRO A 160 29.61 -0.03 28.79
N ASN A 161 30.08 -1.27 28.69
CA ASN A 161 31.39 -1.62 28.12
C ASN A 161 31.42 -1.63 26.57
N GLY A 162 30.28 -1.37 25.91
CA GLY A 162 30.12 -1.36 24.45
C GLY A 162 29.83 -2.73 23.82
N GLU A 163 29.90 -3.81 24.61
CA GLU A 163 29.66 -5.17 24.14
C GLU A 163 28.16 -5.49 24.04
N CYS A 164 27.82 -6.42 23.15
CA CYS A 164 26.46 -6.96 23.08
C CYS A 164 26.20 -7.79 24.35
N PRO A 165 25.03 -7.63 25.01
CA PRO A 165 24.70 -8.44 26.17
C PRO A 165 24.83 -9.94 25.90
N PRO A 166 25.40 -10.71 26.84
CA PRO A 166 25.52 -12.14 26.68
C PRO A 166 24.13 -12.77 26.52
N GLY A 167 24.02 -13.77 25.66
CA GLY A 167 22.77 -14.49 25.43
C GLY A 167 21.74 -13.78 24.55
N PHE A 168 21.98 -12.55 24.07
CA PHE A 168 21.11 -11.89 23.09
C PHE A 168 21.08 -12.68 21.77
N LEU A 169 19.88 -13.09 21.34
CA LEU A 169 19.67 -13.88 20.13
C LEU A 169 19.13 -13.04 18.97
N GLY A 170 18.52 -11.89 19.27
CA GLY A 170 17.92 -11.02 18.25
C GLY A 170 16.61 -10.40 18.73
N PHE A 171 15.95 -9.69 17.81
CA PHE A 171 14.64 -9.11 18.03
C PHE A 171 13.54 -10.07 17.57
N ALA A 172 12.48 -10.20 18.37
CA ALA A 172 11.37 -11.12 18.10
C ALA A 172 10.70 -10.84 16.75
N VAL A 173 10.54 -9.56 16.38
CA VAL A 173 9.98 -9.13 15.07
C VAL A 173 10.74 -9.72 13.88
N ASN A 174 12.05 -9.98 14.00
CA ASN A 174 12.90 -10.54 12.94
C ASN A 174 12.97 -12.08 12.97
N MET A 175 12.37 -12.72 13.98
CA MET A 175 12.30 -14.17 14.11
C MET A 175 11.06 -14.77 13.44
N ILE A 176 10.11 -13.92 13.04
CA ILE A 176 8.88 -14.34 12.36
C ILE A 176 9.16 -14.44 10.86
N ASN A 177 8.93 -15.61 10.28
CA ASN A 177 8.93 -15.76 8.84
C ASN A 177 7.61 -15.23 8.29
N VAL A 178 7.69 -14.31 7.33
CA VAL A 178 6.53 -13.71 6.66
C VAL A 178 6.45 -14.32 5.27
N ASP A 179 5.22 -14.69 4.86
CA ASP A 179 4.95 -15.22 3.52
C ASP A 179 5.35 -14.18 2.45
N SER A 180 5.92 -14.62 1.32
CA SER A 180 6.45 -13.76 0.25
C SER A 180 5.42 -12.76 -0.27
N ALA A 181 4.16 -13.18 -0.41
CA ALA A 181 3.06 -12.31 -0.84
C ALA A 181 2.80 -11.13 0.10
N ASN A 182 3.38 -11.19 1.31
CA ASN A 182 3.05 -10.36 2.44
C ASN A 182 4.19 -9.47 2.94
N ILE A 183 5.36 -9.57 2.28
CA ILE A 183 6.61 -8.87 2.64
C ILE A 183 6.65 -7.42 2.13
N LEU A 184 5.96 -7.09 1.04
CA LEU A 184 6.03 -5.78 0.39
C LEU A 184 4.67 -5.41 -0.23
N CYS A 185 4.41 -4.12 -0.45
CA CYS A 185 3.29 -3.60 -1.25
C CYS A 185 1.91 -4.12 -0.82
N LEU A 186 1.74 -4.38 0.48
CA LEU A 186 0.42 -4.70 1.00
C LEU A 186 -0.38 -3.42 1.25
N THR A 187 0.20 -2.47 1.97
CA THR A 187 -0.50 -1.22 2.26
C THR A 187 -0.49 -0.31 1.03
N SER A 188 -1.41 0.65 0.99
CA SER A 188 -1.44 1.71 -0.03
C SER A 188 -0.13 2.53 -0.08
N SER A 189 0.61 2.58 1.03
CA SER A 189 1.94 3.21 1.16
C SER A 189 3.11 2.31 0.73
N GLY A 190 2.86 1.09 0.26
CA GLY A 190 3.89 0.16 -0.20
C GLY A 190 4.55 -0.69 0.90
N CYS A 191 4.04 -0.63 2.14
CA CYS A 191 4.63 -1.34 3.27
C CYS A 191 4.16 -2.80 3.32
N GLY A 192 5.06 -3.66 3.80
CA GLY A 192 4.76 -5.02 4.21
C GLY A 192 4.40 -5.11 5.68
N LEU A 193 4.34 -6.35 6.18
CA LEU A 193 3.87 -6.58 7.54
C LEU A 193 4.86 -6.42 8.65
N ARG A 194 6.11 -6.69 8.31
CA ARG A 194 7.14 -6.73 9.32
C ARG A 194 7.28 -5.35 9.96
N GLU A 195 7.29 -4.32 9.13
CA GLU A 195 7.38 -2.91 9.53
C GLU A 195 6.06 -2.32 10.01
N THR A 196 4.92 -2.95 9.75
CA THR A 196 3.60 -2.49 10.20
C THR A 196 3.13 -3.33 11.38
N LEU A 197 2.39 -4.40 11.14
CA LEU A 197 1.76 -5.20 12.19
C LEU A 197 2.78 -5.78 13.17
N PHE A 198 3.80 -6.51 12.70
CA PHE A 198 4.68 -7.22 13.61
C PHE A 198 5.57 -6.27 14.41
N TYR A 199 5.97 -5.14 13.82
CA TYR A 199 6.65 -4.10 14.58
C TYR A 199 5.72 -3.45 15.61
N ASN A 200 4.43 -3.24 15.30
CA ASN A 200 3.49 -2.72 16.28
C ASN A 200 3.16 -3.73 17.41
N LEU A 201 3.24 -5.04 17.14
CA LEU A 201 3.03 -6.09 18.14
C LEU A 201 4.27 -6.37 19.01
N PHE A 202 5.44 -6.46 18.38
CA PHE A 202 6.68 -6.89 19.04
C PHE A 202 7.67 -5.74 19.26
N SER A 203 7.53 -4.61 18.57
CA SER A 203 8.46 -3.48 18.62
C SER A 203 9.93 -3.94 18.64
N ARG A 204 10.72 -3.50 19.63
CA ARG A 204 12.10 -3.93 19.87
C ARG A 204 12.21 -5.04 20.93
N LEU A 205 11.20 -5.90 21.06
CA LEU A 205 11.20 -7.03 21.99
C LEU A 205 12.43 -7.92 21.74
N GLN A 206 13.25 -8.07 22.78
CA GLN A 206 14.53 -8.77 22.71
C GLN A 206 14.35 -10.23 23.13
N VAL A 207 15.08 -11.15 22.48
CA VAL A 207 15.05 -12.57 22.84
C VAL A 207 16.42 -13.01 23.32
N TYR A 208 16.43 -13.72 24.45
CA TYR A 208 17.61 -14.19 25.15
C TYR A 208 17.60 -15.71 25.29
N ARG A 209 18.78 -16.32 25.41
CA ARG A 209 18.92 -17.76 25.63
C ARG A 209 18.42 -18.19 27.01
N THR A 210 18.88 -17.55 28.08
CA THR A 210 18.49 -17.87 29.47
C THR A 210 17.95 -16.66 30.23
N ARG A 211 17.17 -16.92 31.28
CA ARG A 211 16.63 -15.87 32.17
C ARG A 211 17.76 -15.13 32.87
N ALA A 212 18.84 -15.81 33.25
CA ALA A 212 19.99 -15.19 33.90
C ALA A 212 20.68 -14.17 32.97
N GLU A 213 20.95 -14.55 31.72
CA GLU A 213 21.52 -13.67 30.70
C GLU A 213 20.60 -12.48 30.39
N MET A 214 19.28 -12.72 30.30
CA MET A 214 18.28 -11.66 30.12
C MET A 214 18.32 -10.64 31.26
N LEU A 215 18.49 -11.07 32.50
CA LEU A 215 18.56 -10.16 33.66
C LEU A 215 19.83 -9.31 33.67
N LEU A 216 20.96 -9.83 33.17
CA LEU A 216 22.20 -9.04 33.00
C LEU A 216 22.02 -7.91 31.97
N ALA A 217 21.10 -8.09 31.03
CA ALA A 217 20.79 -7.12 29.98
C ALA A 217 19.69 -6.11 30.35
N LEU A 218 19.17 -6.15 31.59
CA LEU A 218 18.12 -5.22 32.06
C LEU A 218 18.38 -3.74 31.72
N PRO A 219 19.61 -3.19 31.84
CA PRO A 219 19.86 -1.78 31.54
C PRO A 219 19.62 -1.37 30.08
N CYS A 220 19.62 -2.32 29.15
CA CYS A 220 19.43 -2.05 27.71
C CYS A 220 18.11 -2.60 27.13
N ILE A 221 17.21 -3.10 27.99
CA ILE A 221 15.87 -3.57 27.58
C ILE A 221 14.87 -2.40 27.70
N THR A 222 14.21 -2.04 26.60
CA THR A 222 13.20 -0.96 26.57
C THR A 222 11.78 -1.50 26.45
N ASP A 223 11.54 -2.30 25.41
CA ASP A 223 10.20 -2.69 24.97
C ASP A 223 9.78 -4.08 25.49
N GLY A 224 10.62 -4.68 26.33
CA GLY A 224 10.44 -6.01 26.89
C GLY A 224 11.50 -7.00 26.43
N ALA A 225 11.50 -8.17 27.07
CA ALA A 225 12.39 -9.26 26.71
C ALA A 225 11.80 -10.63 27.04
N LEU A 226 12.22 -11.64 26.29
CA LEU A 226 11.88 -13.05 26.50
C LEU A 226 13.15 -13.87 26.66
N SER A 227 13.09 -14.94 27.45
CA SER A 227 14.12 -15.97 27.47
C SER A 227 13.55 -17.34 27.07
N LEU A 228 14.38 -18.17 26.41
CA LEU A 228 13.94 -19.48 25.93
C LEU A 228 13.61 -20.47 27.05
N ASP A 229 14.18 -20.27 28.25
CA ASP A 229 13.84 -20.99 29.49
C ASP A 229 12.58 -20.42 30.21
N GLY A 230 11.81 -19.58 29.52
CA GLY A 230 10.45 -19.17 29.91
C GLY A 230 10.35 -17.86 30.69
N GLY A 231 11.43 -17.10 30.85
CA GLY A 231 11.39 -15.74 31.39
C GLY A 231 10.69 -14.76 30.46
N MET A 232 9.99 -13.78 31.05
CA MET A 232 9.29 -12.74 30.31
C MET A 232 9.29 -11.42 31.11
N ILE A 233 9.73 -10.36 30.43
CA ILE A 233 9.69 -8.96 30.86
C ILE A 233 8.75 -8.26 29.87
N LYS A 234 7.59 -7.78 30.35
CA LYS A 234 6.58 -7.16 29.47
C LYS A 234 6.99 -5.75 29.07
N THR A 235 7.52 -5.00 30.02
CA THR A 235 8.09 -3.66 29.85
C THR A 235 9.09 -3.42 30.98
N ALA A 236 9.87 -2.35 30.90
CA ALA A 236 10.86 -2.01 31.93
C ALA A 236 10.22 -2.03 33.33
N GLY A 237 10.72 -2.91 34.20
CA GLY A 237 10.25 -3.06 35.58
C GLY A 237 9.04 -3.99 35.79
N VAL A 238 8.43 -4.54 34.74
CA VAL A 238 7.26 -5.45 34.85
C VAL A 238 7.64 -6.88 34.46
N PHE A 239 7.78 -7.73 35.48
CA PHE A 239 8.17 -9.14 35.36
C PHE A 239 6.96 -10.07 35.45
N SER A 240 6.93 -11.10 34.60
CA SER A 240 5.95 -12.19 34.73
C SER A 240 6.57 -13.34 35.52
N LEU A 241 5.98 -13.65 36.68
CA LEU A 241 6.41 -14.72 37.58
C LEU A 241 5.28 -15.75 37.75
N GLY A 242 5.64 -16.99 38.06
CA GLY A 242 4.69 -18.08 38.27
C GLY A 242 4.63 -19.09 37.12
N SER A 243 3.74 -20.07 37.25
CA SER A 243 3.45 -21.05 36.20
C SER A 243 2.79 -20.36 35.01
N ARG A 244 3.23 -20.70 33.80
CA ARG A 244 2.57 -20.21 32.59
C ARG A 244 1.22 -20.91 32.43
N GLU A 245 0.19 -20.13 32.10
CA GLU A 245 -1.01 -20.67 31.47
C GLU A 245 -0.62 -21.03 30.03
N ASP A 246 -0.81 -22.30 29.67
CA ASP A 246 -0.55 -22.75 28.31
C ASP A 246 -1.57 -22.12 27.35
N VAL A 247 -1.08 -21.24 26.48
CA VAL A 247 -1.86 -20.75 25.36
C VAL A 247 -1.85 -21.84 24.28
N GLU A 248 -3.04 -22.32 23.91
CA GLU A 248 -3.16 -23.45 22.98
C GLU A 248 -2.88 -23.06 21.53
N VAL A 249 -3.13 -21.80 21.16
CA VAL A 249 -2.88 -21.30 19.80
C VAL A 249 -1.40 -20.98 19.64
N ARG A 250 -0.77 -21.57 18.63
CA ARG A 250 0.65 -21.39 18.32
C ARG A 250 0.82 -20.83 16.92
N PHE A 251 1.93 -20.15 16.68
CA PHE A 251 2.31 -19.77 15.32
C PHE A 251 2.61 -21.03 14.49
N PRO A 252 2.17 -21.06 13.21
CA PRO A 252 2.48 -22.16 12.32
C PRO A 252 3.98 -22.26 12.09
N LYS A 253 4.47 -23.50 11.90
CA LYS A 253 5.86 -23.73 11.51
C LYS A 253 6.00 -23.48 10.02
N SER A 254 7.03 -22.75 9.62
CA SER A 254 7.38 -22.65 8.21
C SER A 254 7.87 -24.01 7.71
N SER A 255 7.09 -24.67 6.86
CA SER A 255 7.61 -25.74 6.01
C SER A 255 8.51 -25.08 4.95
N GLY A 256 9.76 -25.51 4.85
CA GLY A 256 10.64 -25.05 3.78
C GLY A 256 9.98 -25.31 2.43
N SER A 257 9.87 -24.28 1.59
CA SER A 257 9.35 -24.43 0.24
C SER A 257 10.46 -24.92 -0.67
N ASN A 258 10.26 -26.04 -1.38
CA ASN A 258 11.17 -26.52 -2.43
C ASN A 258 11.06 -25.73 -3.75
N LEU A 259 10.35 -24.61 -3.75
CA LEU A 259 10.26 -23.73 -4.92
C LEU A 259 11.60 -22.99 -5.11
N PRO A 260 12.11 -22.89 -6.35
CA PRO A 260 13.32 -22.14 -6.63
C PRO A 260 13.24 -20.69 -6.13
N LEU A 261 14.36 -20.13 -5.69
CA LEU A 261 14.45 -18.73 -5.24
C LEU A 261 13.88 -17.74 -6.30
N GLU A 262 14.11 -18.05 -7.58
CA GLU A 262 13.65 -17.29 -8.75
C GLU A 262 12.11 -17.19 -8.83
N TYR A 263 11.36 -18.17 -8.30
CA TYR A 263 9.90 -18.10 -8.20
C TYR A 263 9.49 -16.95 -7.26
N PHE A 264 10.12 -16.87 -6.08
CA PHE A 264 9.79 -15.86 -5.07
C PHE A 264 10.21 -14.45 -5.51
N GLU A 265 11.30 -14.34 -6.26
CA GLU A 265 11.71 -13.09 -6.88
C GLU A 265 10.70 -12.61 -7.91
N THR A 266 10.25 -13.51 -8.80
CA THR A 266 9.22 -13.22 -9.81
C THR A 266 7.88 -12.84 -9.16
N GLU A 267 7.48 -13.53 -8.08
CA GLU A 267 6.26 -13.23 -7.33
C GLU A 267 6.33 -11.86 -6.65
N LYS A 268 7.48 -11.52 -6.05
CA LYS A 268 7.72 -10.20 -5.46
C LYS A 268 7.63 -9.10 -6.52
N GLU A 269 8.27 -9.29 -7.67
CA GLU A 269 8.22 -8.35 -8.78
C GLU A 269 6.77 -8.16 -9.28
N LEU A 270 6.01 -9.25 -9.41
CA LEU A 270 4.60 -9.19 -9.79
C LEU A 270 3.77 -8.34 -8.82
N THR A 271 3.95 -8.50 -7.52
CA THR A 271 3.25 -7.69 -6.51
C THR A 271 3.63 -6.21 -6.65
N GLU A 272 4.92 -5.91 -6.85
CA GLU A 272 5.39 -4.52 -7.02
C GLU A 272 4.83 -3.87 -8.30
N VAL A 273 4.82 -4.57 -9.42
CA VAL A 273 4.27 -4.06 -10.70
C VAL A 273 2.75 -3.86 -10.59
N ASN A 274 2.03 -4.77 -9.93
CA ASN A 274 0.60 -4.60 -9.65
C ASN A 274 0.32 -3.33 -8.83
N TRP A 275 1.12 -3.09 -7.79
CA TRP A 275 0.99 -1.89 -6.97
C TRP A 275 1.30 -0.61 -7.77
N LYS A 276 2.36 -0.62 -8.61
CA LYS A 276 2.67 0.50 -9.52
C LYS A 276 1.51 0.79 -10.48
N ARG A 277 0.89 -0.26 -11.04
CA ARG A 277 -0.28 -0.11 -11.94
C ARG A 277 -1.45 0.56 -11.22
N GLU A 278 -1.73 0.17 -9.98
CA GLU A 278 -2.78 0.80 -9.16
C GLU A 278 -2.48 2.29 -8.92
N LYS A 279 -1.23 2.65 -8.63
CA LYS A 279 -0.83 4.06 -8.48
C LYS A 279 -0.99 4.86 -9.76
N VAL A 280 -0.66 4.29 -10.92
CA VAL A 280 -0.92 4.96 -12.20
C VAL A 280 -2.42 5.17 -12.44
N GLU A 281 -3.27 4.22 -12.03
CA GLU A 281 -4.73 4.38 -12.13
C GLU A 281 -5.24 5.52 -11.22
N GLU A 282 -4.75 5.63 -9.99
CA GLU A 282 -5.03 6.77 -9.10
C GLU A 282 -4.62 8.10 -9.77
N ASP A 283 -3.45 8.15 -10.41
CA ASP A 283 -2.95 9.33 -11.12
C ASP A 283 -3.83 9.71 -12.31
N ILE A 284 -4.30 8.73 -13.08
CA ILE A 284 -5.26 8.95 -14.18
C ILE A 284 -6.55 9.57 -13.66
N GLN A 285 -7.09 9.07 -12.54
CA GLN A 285 -8.33 9.59 -11.95
C GLN A 285 -8.15 11.02 -11.42
N ARG A 286 -7.01 11.32 -10.80
CA ARG A 286 -6.66 12.68 -10.36
C ARG A 286 -6.57 13.64 -11.54
N GLU A 287 -5.86 13.25 -12.60
CA GLU A 287 -5.69 14.08 -13.79
C GLU A 287 -7.02 14.28 -14.54
N GLN A 288 -7.86 13.25 -14.61
CA GLN A 288 -9.21 13.34 -15.18
C GLN A 288 -10.09 14.32 -14.40
N SER A 289 -9.97 14.37 -13.07
CA SER A 289 -10.69 15.31 -12.22
C SER A 289 -10.26 16.76 -12.49
N LEU A 290 -8.96 17.01 -12.67
CA LEU A 290 -8.42 18.32 -13.06
C LEU A 290 -8.90 18.74 -14.45
N LEU A 291 -8.86 17.83 -15.42
CA LEU A 291 -9.37 18.07 -16.77
C LEU A 291 -10.86 18.44 -16.76
N ASN A 292 -11.67 17.73 -15.99
CA ASN A 292 -13.09 18.01 -15.84
C ASN A 292 -13.34 19.42 -15.26
N HIS A 293 -12.58 19.78 -14.22
CA HIS A 293 -12.67 21.10 -13.61
C HIS A 293 -12.30 22.24 -14.57
N ILE A 294 -11.22 22.06 -15.33
CA ILE A 294 -10.77 23.06 -16.30
C ILE A 294 -11.72 23.17 -17.48
N ASN A 295 -12.25 22.05 -17.97
CA ASN A 295 -13.28 22.04 -19.02
C ASN A 295 -14.55 22.76 -18.58
N TYR A 296 -14.99 22.55 -17.34
CA TYR A 296 -16.10 23.30 -16.77
C TYR A 296 -15.81 24.81 -16.74
N THR A 297 -14.63 25.20 -16.24
CA THR A 297 -14.22 26.61 -16.15
C THR A 297 -14.13 27.26 -17.54
N PHE A 298 -13.56 26.55 -18.51
CA PHE A 298 -13.48 26.98 -19.91
C PHE A 298 -14.89 27.19 -20.50
N ARG A 299 -15.81 26.25 -20.28
CA ARG A 299 -17.21 26.38 -20.74
C ARG A 299 -17.89 27.62 -20.18
N ILE A 300 -17.77 27.86 -18.86
CA ILE A 300 -18.37 29.04 -18.22
C ILE A 300 -17.75 30.34 -18.76
N LYS A 301 -16.42 30.42 -18.85
CA LYS A 301 -15.75 31.60 -19.39
C LYS A 301 -16.06 31.84 -20.87
N LYS A 302 -16.18 30.77 -21.66
CA LYS A 302 -16.56 30.85 -23.07
C LYS A 302 -17.97 31.44 -23.22
N GLN A 303 -18.92 31.00 -22.41
CA GLN A 303 -20.27 31.57 -22.40
C GLN A 303 -20.27 33.05 -21.98
N ALA A 304 -19.51 33.40 -20.94
CA ALA A 304 -19.37 34.78 -20.50
C ALA A 304 -18.77 35.69 -21.59
N PHE A 305 -17.75 35.20 -22.30
CA PHE A 305 -17.14 35.91 -23.43
C PHE A 305 -18.11 36.09 -24.60
N ILE A 306 -18.87 35.06 -24.98
CA ILE A 306 -19.89 35.16 -26.02
C ILE A 306 -20.97 36.17 -25.65
N LYS A 307 -21.44 36.15 -24.40
CA LYS A 307 -22.41 37.13 -23.89
C LYS A 307 -21.85 38.55 -23.94
N TYR A 308 -20.59 38.72 -23.52
CA TYR A 308 -19.90 40.00 -23.56
C TYR A 308 -19.83 40.57 -24.98
N LEU A 309 -19.52 39.74 -25.98
CA LEU A 309 -19.51 40.16 -27.39
C LEU A 309 -20.91 40.55 -27.89
N ALA A 310 -21.95 39.81 -27.49
CA ALA A 310 -23.33 40.12 -27.85
C ALA A 310 -23.82 41.46 -27.26
N ASP A 311 -23.49 41.74 -26.00
CA ASP A 311 -23.90 42.97 -25.31
C ASP A 311 -23.11 44.21 -25.80
N SER A 312 -21.94 44.01 -26.43
CA SER A 312 -21.05 45.07 -26.90
C SER A 312 -21.33 45.56 -28.33
N SER A 313 -22.30 44.98 -29.05
CA SER A 313 -22.57 45.29 -30.47
C SER A 313 -24.07 45.35 -30.83
N PRO A 314 -24.58 46.52 -31.26
CA PRO A 314 -25.80 46.58 -32.08
C PRO A 314 -25.52 46.44 -33.60
N TYR A 315 -24.28 46.63 -34.06
CA TYR A 315 -23.90 46.60 -35.49
C TYR A 315 -22.50 46.01 -35.68
N GLY A 316 -22.36 44.69 -35.65
CA GLY A 316 -21.05 44.04 -35.79
C GLY A 316 -21.07 42.54 -36.04
N ILE A 317 -22.25 41.97 -36.32
CA ILE A 317 -22.45 40.51 -36.36
C ILE A 317 -21.77 39.86 -37.58
N GLN A 318 -21.39 40.59 -38.62
CA GLN A 318 -20.85 40.00 -39.86
C GLN A 318 -19.32 39.82 -39.88
N SER A 319 -18.52 40.48 -39.03
CA SER A 319 -17.05 40.41 -39.13
C SER A 319 -16.38 39.43 -38.16
N TRP A 320 -17.07 38.94 -37.14
CA TRP A 320 -16.45 38.16 -36.05
C TRP A 320 -16.63 36.65 -36.17
N TYR A 321 -17.60 36.18 -36.97
CA TYR A 321 -17.82 34.74 -37.22
C TYR A 321 -16.63 34.07 -37.94
N VAL A 322 -15.89 34.80 -38.77
CA VAL A 322 -14.77 34.26 -39.57
C VAL A 322 -13.54 33.93 -38.71
N VAL A 323 -13.40 34.51 -37.51
CA VAL A 323 -12.19 34.34 -36.68
C VAL A 323 -12.30 33.15 -35.71
N LEU A 324 -13.51 32.70 -35.38
CA LEU A 324 -13.75 31.62 -34.41
C LEU A 324 -13.63 30.21 -35.00
N GLU A 325 -13.69 30.05 -36.32
CA GLU A 325 -13.73 28.74 -36.98
C GLU A 325 -12.33 28.21 -37.38
N VAL A 326 -11.28 29.01 -37.23
CA VAL A 326 -9.92 28.67 -37.74
C VAL A 326 -8.87 28.47 -36.63
N ARG A 327 -9.19 28.68 -35.34
CA ARG A 327 -8.16 28.64 -34.27
C ARG A 327 -8.57 28.05 -32.92
N LEU A 328 -9.47 27.06 -32.92
CA LEU A 328 -9.65 26.14 -31.79
C LEU A 328 -9.31 24.72 -32.23
#